data_AF-A0A6P0MA15-F1
#
_entry.id   AF-A0A6P0MA15-F1
#
_cell.length_a   1.000
_cell.length_b   1.000
_cell.length_c   1.000
_cell.angle_alpha   90.00
_cell.angle_beta   90.00
_cell.angle_gamma   90.00
#
_symmetry.space_group_name_H-M   'P 1'
#
loop_
_entity.id
_entity.type
_entity.pdbx_description
1 polymer ?
#
loop_
_entity_poly.entity_id
_entity_poly.type
_entity_poly.pdbx_seq_one_letter_code
_entity_poly.pdbx_strand_id
1 'polypeptide(L)' 'MNPIELLSKYKWSYTKLSLMFGVSEGAARRWNFRECKSYRKPSKTAQILAVVIDNHPEVWETIQTASLNLENEN' A
#
# COMPACT_ATOMS: atom_id res chain seq x y z
N MET A 1 10.14 6.26 -4.32
CA MET A 1 9.24 5.09 -4.39
C MET A 1 7.79 5.56 -4.48
N ASN A 2 7.08 5.19 -5.54
CA ASN A 2 5.62 5.28 -5.65
C ASN A 2 5.01 4.01 -5.03
N PRO A 3 3.94 4.09 -4.23
CA PRO A 3 3.27 2.90 -3.66
C PRO A 3 3.02 1.77 -4.66
N ILE A 4 2.76 2.08 -5.94
CA ILE A 4 2.52 1.05 -6.96
C ILE A 4 3.75 0.20 -7.28
N GLU A 5 4.96 0.74 -7.07
CA GLU A 5 6.23 0.03 -7.30
C GLU A 5 6.43 -1.09 -6.26
N LEU A 6 5.72 -1.05 -5.12
CA LEU A 6 5.74 -2.14 -4.13
C LEU A 6 5.08 -3.41 -4.67
N LEU A 7 4.12 -3.30 -5.60
CA LEU A 7 3.49 -4.46 -6.24
C LEU A 7 4.52 -5.32 -6.98
N SER A 8 5.37 -4.70 -7.78
CA SER A 8 6.39 -5.41 -8.55
C SER A 8 7.54 -5.87 -7.64
N LYS A 9 8.06 -4.98 -6.79
CA LYS A 9 9.23 -5.28 -5.95
C LYS A 9 8.98 -6.42 -4.96
N TYR A 10 7.83 -6.42 -4.31
CA TYR A 10 7.50 -7.41 -3.28
C TYR A 10 6.46 -8.45 -3.73
N LYS A 11 6.09 -8.46 -5.01
CA LYS A 11 5.05 -9.34 -5.58
C LYS A 11 3.71 -9.24 -4.84
N TRP A 12 3.33 -8.03 -4.42
CA TRP A 12 2.09 -7.80 -3.69
C TRP A 12 0.87 -7.78 -4.61
N SER A 13 -0.30 -8.05 -4.02
CA SER A 13 -1.60 -7.82 -4.65
C SER A 13 -2.14 -6.42 -4.34
N TYR A 14 -3.12 -5.95 -5.12
CA TYR A 14 -3.81 -4.69 -4.81
C TYR A 14 -4.54 -4.72 -3.46
N THR A 15 -5.06 -5.86 -3.05
CA THR A 15 -5.69 -6.05 -1.72
C THR A 15 -4.68 -5.82 -0.61
N LYS A 16 -3.46 -6.33 -0.78
CA LYS A 16 -2.39 -6.13 0.19
C LYS A 16 -1.93 -4.67 0.23
N LEU A 17 -1.83 -4.03 -0.94
CA LEU A 17 -1.55 -2.59 -1.02
C LEU A 17 -2.67 -1.76 -0.38
N SER A 18 -3.93 -2.14 -0.56
CA SER A 18 -5.06 -1.39 -0.01
C SER A 18 -5.11 -1.44 1.51
N LEU A 19 -4.85 -2.62 2.09
CA LEU A 19 -4.73 -2.80 3.54
C LEU A 19 -3.57 -1.96 4.11
N MET A 20 -2.39 -2.09 3.51
CA MET A 20 -1.18 -1.39 3.95
C MET A 20 -1.39 0.14 3.98
N PHE A 21 -2.01 0.69 2.95
CA PHE A 21 -2.17 2.14 2.84
C PHE A 21 -3.51 2.65 3.41
N GLY A 22 -4.33 1.79 4.02
CA GLY A 22 -5.62 2.19 4.60
C GLY A 22 -6.59 2.79 3.57
N VAL A 23 -6.58 2.28 2.34
CA VAL A 23 -7.42 2.74 1.24
C VAL A 23 -8.27 1.60 0.68
N SER A 24 -9.31 1.90 -0.10
CA SER A 24 -10.02 0.85 -0.83
C SER A 24 -9.16 0.29 -1.96
N GLU A 25 -9.38 -0.99 -2.32
CA GLU A 25 -8.66 -1.63 -3.43
C GLU A 25 -8.86 -0.88 -4.76
N GLY A 26 -10.06 -0.34 -5.00
CA GLY A 26 -10.33 0.52 -6.15
C GLY A 26 -9.50 1.81 -6.14
N ALA A 27 -9.24 2.40 -4.98
CA ALA A 27 -8.35 3.56 -4.87
C ALA A 27 -6.89 3.19 -5.15
N ALA A 28 -6.42 2.05 -4.63
CA ALA A 28 -5.09 1.53 -4.90
C ALA A 28 -4.86 1.22 -6.40
N ARG A 29 -5.85 0.60 -7.07
CA ARG A 29 -5.80 0.31 -8.52
C ARG A 29 -5.66 1.58 -9.37
N ARG A 30 -6.34 2.67 -8.98
CA ARG A 30 -6.27 3.96 -9.69
C ARG A 30 -4.87 4.60 -9.69
N TRP A 31 -3.97 4.18 -8.80
CA TRP A 31 -2.57 4.62 -8.81
C TRP A 31 -1.76 4.03 -9.96
N ASN A 32 -2.21 2.90 -10.53
CA ASN A 32 -1.56 2.25 -11.67
C ASN A 32 -2.15 2.63 -13.03
N PHE A 33 -3.19 3.46 -13.05
CA PHE A 33 -3.78 3.88 -14.31
C PHE A 33 -2.82 4.81 -15.03
N ARG A 34 -2.72 4.67 -16.37
CA ARG A 34 -2.12 5.74 -17.18
C ARG A 34 -2.90 7.03 -16.95
N GLU A 35 -2.23 8.18 -17.02
CA GLU A 35 -2.83 9.49 -16.78
C GLU A 35 -4.11 9.66 -17.61
N CYS A 36 -5.25 9.43 -16.96
CA CYS A 36 -6.57 9.45 -17.53
C CYS A 36 -7.54 10.01 -16.48
N LYS A 37 -8.80 10.24 -16.86
CA LYS A 37 -9.82 10.82 -15.95
C LYS A 37 -9.97 10.08 -14.61
N SER A 38 -9.68 8.78 -14.60
CA SER A 38 -9.76 7.90 -13.43
C SER A 38 -8.45 7.74 -12.67
N TYR A 39 -7.32 8.21 -13.21
CA TYR A 39 -6.04 8.21 -12.50
C TYR A 39 -6.14 9.07 -11.24
N ARG A 40 -5.55 8.58 -10.15
CA ARG A 40 -5.39 9.35 -8.92
C ARG A 40 -3.96 9.19 -8.46
N LYS A 41 -3.31 10.31 -8.15
CA LYS A 41 -1.99 10.28 -7.54
C LYS A 41 -2.12 9.81 -6.08
N PRO A 42 -1.24 8.93 -5.58
CA PRO A 42 -1.18 8.63 -4.16
C PRO A 42 -0.93 9.89 -3.33
N SER A 43 -1.48 9.95 -2.12
CA SER A 43 -1.24 11.07 -1.20
C SER A 43 0.26 11.19 -0.86
N LYS A 44 0.69 12.36 -0.37
CA LYS A 44 2.09 12.56 0.06
C LYS A 44 2.46 11.59 1.18
N THR A 45 1.55 11.35 2.12
CA THR A 45 1.71 10.37 3.21
C THR A 45 1.90 8.96 2.66
N ALA A 46 1.10 8.54 1.67
CA ALA A 46 1.27 7.23 1.03
C ALA A 46 2.64 7.11 0.33
N GLN A 47 3.11 8.16 -0.33
CA GLN A 47 4.44 8.16 -0.94
C GLN A 47 5.56 8.06 0.11
N ILE A 48 5.45 8.78 1.23
CA ILE A 48 6.42 8.69 2.34
C ILE A 48 6.43 7.26 2.91
N LEU A 49 5.26 6.70 3.20
CA LEU A 49 5.16 5.35 3.75
C LEU A 49 5.72 4.29 2.78
N ALA A 50 5.51 4.45 1.47
CA ALA A 50 6.11 3.56 0.49
C ALA A 50 7.65 3.62 0.51
N VAL A 51 8.24 4.81 0.69
CA VAL A 51 9.69 4.95 0.86
C VAL A 51 10.17 4.32 2.17
N VAL A 52 9.43 4.48 3.26
CA VAL A 52 9.76 3.85 4.54
C VAL A 52 9.77 2.33 4.41
N ILE A 53 8.73 1.73 3.82
CA ILE A 53 8.65 0.29 3.58
C ILE A 53 9.80 -0.18 2.67
N ASP A 54 10.16 0.62 1.66
CA ASP A 54 11.23 0.29 0.73
C ASP A 54 12.61 0.22 1.41
N ASN A 55 12.86 1.14 2.35
CA ASN A 55 14.10 1.21 3.13
C ASN A 55 14.10 0.26 4.34
N HIS A 56 12.91 -0.04 4.88
CA HIS A 56 12.69 -0.80 6.10
C HIS A 56 11.61 -1.87 5.87
N PRO A 57 11.92 -2.95 5.14
CA PRO A 57 10.94 -4.01 4.84
C PRO A 57 10.36 -4.68 6.08
N GLU A 58 11.04 -4.65 7.23
CA GLU A 58 10.56 -5.14 8.53
C GLU A 58 9.31 -4.40 9.04
N VAL A 59 9.07 -3.17 8.57
CA VAL A 59 7.86 -2.40 8.89
C VAL A 59 6.62 -3.13 8.36
N TRP A 60 6.73 -3.81 7.21
CA TRP A 60 5.64 -4.60 6.66
C TRP A 60 5.23 -5.73 7.61
N GLU A 61 6.18 -6.49 8.14
CA GLU A 61 5.91 -7.61 9.04
C GLU A 61 5.23 -7.13 10.32
N THR A 62 5.75 -6.03 10.88
CA THR A 62 5.18 -5.40 12.08
C THR A 62 3.72 -5.01 11.87
N ILE A 63 3.40 -4.44 10.71
CA ILE A 63 2.04 -4.01 10.38
C ILE A 63 1.11 -5.20 10.13
N GLN A 64 1.61 -6.29 9.52
CA GLN A 64 0.82 -7.53 9.41
C GLN A 64 0.46 -8.09 10.78
N THR A 65 1.43 -8.18 11.68
CA THR A 65 1.20 -8.68 13.03
C THR A 65 0.19 -7.81 13.77
N ALA A 66 0.32 -6.48 13.68
CA ALA A 66 -0.65 -5.56 14.27
C ALA A 66 -2.06 -5.73 13.68
N SER A 67 -2.18 -5.88 12.36
CA SER A 67 -3.47 -6.10 11.69
C SER A 67 -4.14 -7.39 12.13
N LEU A 68 -3.39 -8.49 12.21
CA LEU A 68 -3.91 -9.79 12.67
C LEU A 68 -4.37 -9.72 14.13
N ASN A 69 -3.63 -9.02 14.98
CA ASN A 69 -4.01 -8.88 16.39
C ASN A 69 -5.33 -8.10 16.53
N LEU A 70 -5.53 -7.03 15.75
CA LEU A 70 -6.77 -6.25 15.75
C LEU A 70 -7.98 -7.03 15.22
N GLU A 71 -7.78 -7.94 14.27
CA GLU A 71 -8.85 -8.82 13.77
C GLU A 71 -9.26 -9.88 14.79
N ASN A 72 -8.34 -10.36 15.63
CA ASN A 72 -8.61 -11.36 16.66
C ASN A 72 -9.23 -10.77 17.94
N GLU A 73 -9.19 -9.46 18.12
CA GLU A 73 -9.79 -8.75 19.26
C GLU A 73 -11.27 -8.35 19.00
N ASN A 74 -11.79 -8.58 17.79
CA ASN A 74 -13.19 -8.34 17.39
C ASN A 74 -13.96 -9.66 17.16
#